data_AF-A0AAU7EHE4-F1
#
_entry.id   AF-A0AAU7EHE4-F1
#
_cell.length_a   1.000
_cell.length_b   1.000
_cell.length_c   1.000
_cell.angle_alpha   90.00
_cell.angle_beta   90.00
_cell.angle_gamma   90.00
#
_symmetry.space_group_name_H-M   'P 1'
#
loop_
_entity.id
_entity.type
_entity.pdbx_description
1 polymer ?
#
loop_
_entity_poly.entity_id
_entity_poly.type
_entity_poly.pdbx_seq_one_letter_code
_entity_poly.pdbx_strand_id
1 'polypeptide(L)'
;MRATLRNWNNIEWIFEKDGALRDIYVQNATISDWEKVVDLLNSEYELTFGVYEDNLIDKIDFGYVKTMFADETGELETKSATVDLNGIVVKCYFFLENQIEFDINPIEIKTESDFNKITDFMKSISSKLEKQITLCGENQPEFPLIKIDSKNGIEKILTEKETENLWKKSDQNVSGFTKLKSKIIMKYFPKIFEKKIMESANSEYKSTPKEKNVW
;
A
#
# COMPACT_ATOMS: atom_id res chain seq x y z
N MET A 1 -25.14 -11.50 -9.68
CA MET A 1 -24.11 -10.85 -8.84
C MET A 1 -24.59 -9.44 -8.56
N ARG A 2 -24.77 -9.07 -7.28
CA ARG A 2 -25.04 -7.67 -6.93
C ARG A 2 -23.71 -6.95 -6.98
N ALA A 3 -23.51 -6.09 -7.98
CA ALA A 3 -22.50 -5.04 -7.88
C ALA A 3 -22.82 -4.27 -6.59
N THR A 4 -21.96 -4.39 -5.59
CA THR A 4 -21.92 -3.44 -4.48
C THR A 4 -21.77 -2.08 -5.14
N LEU A 5 -22.82 -1.26 -5.12
CA LEU A 5 -22.76 0.09 -5.68
C LEU A 5 -21.57 0.79 -5.00
N ARG A 6 -20.51 1.05 -5.77
CA ARG A 6 -19.39 1.89 -5.37
C ARG A 6 -19.99 3.28 -5.13
N ASN A 7 -20.32 3.59 -3.88
CA ASN A 7 -20.81 4.91 -3.51
C ASN A 7 -19.63 5.70 -3.00
N TRP A 8 -19.14 6.65 -3.80
CA TRP A 8 -18.01 7.51 -3.47
C TRP A 8 -18.14 8.16 -2.09
N ASN A 9 -19.34 8.62 -1.71
CA ASN A 9 -19.57 9.25 -0.40
C ASN A 9 -19.31 8.31 0.79
N ASN A 10 -19.32 6.99 0.58
CA ASN A 10 -19.00 5.99 1.61
C ASN A 10 -17.52 5.58 1.60
N ILE A 11 -16.75 6.04 0.62
CA ILE A 11 -15.37 5.61 0.32
C ILE A 11 -14.38 6.77 0.49
N GLU A 12 -14.79 8.01 0.18
CA GLU A 12 -13.91 9.18 0.15
C GLU A 12 -13.18 9.45 1.47
N TRP A 13 -13.74 8.99 2.59
CA TRP A 13 -13.11 9.05 3.92
C TRP A 13 -11.74 8.33 3.96
N ILE A 14 -11.53 7.31 3.11
CA ILE A 14 -10.23 6.63 2.97
C ILE A 14 -9.15 7.61 2.49
N PHE A 15 -9.53 8.60 1.69
CA PHE A 15 -8.62 9.55 1.03
C PHE A 15 -8.65 10.94 1.66
N GLU A 16 -9.01 11.05 2.94
CA GLU A 16 -8.94 12.30 3.67
C GLU A 16 -7.51 12.89 3.67
N LYS A 17 -7.43 14.23 3.59
CA LYS A 17 -6.18 14.98 3.79
C LYS A 17 -5.76 14.90 5.26
N ASP A 18 -5.09 13.82 5.63
CA ASP A 18 -4.63 13.55 6.99
C ASP A 18 -3.15 13.74 7.23
N GLY A 19 -2.41 14.04 6.17
CA GLY A 19 -0.96 14.18 6.20
C GLY A 19 -0.23 12.85 6.11
N ALA A 20 -0.94 11.72 6.06
CA ALA A 20 -0.38 10.40 5.83
C ALA A 20 -0.60 9.95 4.38
N LEU A 21 0.26 9.06 3.89
CA LEU A 21 0.06 8.38 2.61
C LEU A 21 -0.95 7.23 2.74
N ARG A 22 -1.24 6.57 1.63
CA ARG A 22 -1.91 5.26 1.59
C ARG A 22 -1.01 4.28 0.87
N ASP A 23 -0.96 3.08 1.41
CA ASP A 23 -0.03 2.08 0.92
C ASP A 23 -0.81 0.93 0.32
N ILE A 24 -0.41 0.52 -0.88
CA ILE A 24 -0.90 -0.67 -1.56
C ILE A 24 0.14 -1.76 -1.35
N TYR A 25 -0.27 -2.86 -0.72
CA TYR A 25 0.62 -3.98 -0.44
C TYR A 25 0.28 -5.23 -1.25
N VAL A 26 1.33 -5.90 -1.69
CA VAL A 26 1.35 -7.35 -1.95
C VAL A 26 2.18 -8.02 -0.85
N GLN A 27 1.50 -8.57 0.15
CA GLN A 27 2.15 -9.30 1.25
C GLN A 27 2.49 -10.73 0.82
N ASN A 28 3.51 -11.32 1.44
CA ASN A 28 4.01 -12.65 1.10
C ASN A 28 4.41 -12.73 -0.39
N ALA A 29 5.07 -11.68 -0.88
CA ALA A 29 5.63 -11.63 -2.23
C ALA A 29 6.89 -12.52 -2.32
N THR A 30 7.27 -12.80 -3.54
CA THR A 30 8.50 -13.52 -3.89
C THR A 30 9.22 -12.74 -4.98
N ILE A 31 10.47 -13.07 -5.24
CA ILE A 31 11.21 -12.44 -6.35
C ILE A 31 10.53 -12.67 -7.71
N SER A 32 9.84 -13.81 -7.89
CA SER A 32 9.06 -14.09 -9.11
C SER A 32 7.80 -13.24 -9.19
N ASP A 33 7.20 -12.84 -8.07
CA ASP A 33 6.09 -11.89 -8.07
C ASP A 33 6.57 -10.49 -8.44
N TRP A 34 7.73 -10.07 -7.91
CA TRP A 34 8.37 -8.82 -8.30
C TRP A 34 8.64 -8.77 -9.80
N GLU A 35 9.20 -9.82 -10.39
CA GLU A 35 9.43 -9.92 -11.83
C GLU A 35 8.14 -9.72 -12.63
N LYS A 36 7.07 -10.44 -12.25
CA LYS A 36 5.76 -10.33 -12.89
C LYS A 36 5.14 -8.94 -12.76
N VAL A 37 5.32 -8.27 -11.61
CA VAL A 37 4.84 -6.90 -11.40
C VAL A 37 5.64 -5.93 -12.24
N VAL A 38 6.98 -6.03 -12.25
CA VAL A 38 7.82 -5.16 -13.07
C VAL A 38 7.51 -5.33 -14.56
N ASP A 39 7.31 -6.57 -15.03
CA ASP A 39 6.88 -6.83 -16.41
C ASP A 39 5.55 -6.15 -16.73
N LEU A 40 4.57 -6.25 -15.82
CA LEU A 40 3.27 -5.59 -15.97
C LEU A 40 3.42 -4.06 -16.02
N LEU A 41 4.18 -3.48 -15.10
CA LEU A 41 4.40 -2.04 -15.02
C LEU A 41 5.08 -1.52 -16.29
N ASN A 42 6.15 -2.19 -16.74
CA ASN A 42 6.90 -1.83 -17.93
C ASN A 42 6.13 -1.99 -19.26
N SER A 43 5.04 -2.78 -19.27
CA SER A 43 4.25 -3.05 -20.48
C SER A 43 2.97 -2.23 -20.58
N GLU A 44 2.30 -1.99 -19.45
CA GLU A 44 0.95 -1.43 -19.44
C GLU A 44 0.86 0.00 -18.87
N TYR A 45 1.94 0.50 -18.25
CA TYR A 45 1.91 1.79 -17.54
C TYR A 45 3.02 2.73 -17.98
N GLU A 46 2.69 4.02 -18.04
CA GLU A 46 3.70 5.08 -18.12
C GLU A 46 4.37 5.23 -16.75
N LEU A 47 5.70 5.10 -16.73
CA LEU A 47 6.46 5.20 -15.50
C LEU A 47 7.83 5.81 -15.73
N THR A 48 8.44 6.23 -14.63
CA THR A 48 9.86 6.58 -14.56
C THR A 48 10.54 5.73 -13.50
N PHE A 49 11.82 5.41 -13.72
CA PHE A 49 12.67 4.66 -12.80
C PHE A 49 14.03 5.35 -12.68
N GLY A 50 14.50 5.60 -11.46
CA GLY A 50 15.77 6.28 -11.23
C GLY A 50 15.90 6.84 -9.81
N VAL A 51 16.82 7.77 -9.63
CA VAL A 51 17.03 8.48 -8.35
C VAL A 51 16.32 9.81 -8.43
N TYR A 52 15.32 10.02 -7.58
CA TYR A 52 14.66 11.31 -7.32
C TYR A 52 14.95 12.44 -8.34
N GLU A 53 14.15 12.51 -9.42
CA GLU A 53 14.21 13.53 -10.48
C GLU A 53 15.47 13.54 -11.37
N ASP A 54 16.49 12.75 -11.05
CA ASP A 54 17.73 12.58 -11.81
C ASP A 54 17.82 11.19 -12.47
N ASN A 55 18.42 11.15 -13.67
CA ASN A 55 18.70 9.91 -14.42
C ASN A 55 17.47 9.00 -14.61
N LEU A 56 16.27 9.60 -14.75
CA LEU A 56 15.03 8.87 -14.94
C LEU A 56 15.00 8.19 -16.32
N ILE A 57 14.70 6.89 -16.32
CA ILE A 57 14.41 6.11 -17.53
C ILE A 57 12.95 5.65 -17.50
N ASP A 58 12.39 5.31 -18.66
CA ASP A 58 10.96 5.01 -18.84
C ASP A 58 10.58 3.55 -18.52
N LYS A 59 11.54 2.76 -18.01
CA LYS A 59 11.37 1.35 -17.65
C LYS A 59 12.17 0.97 -16.42
N ILE A 60 11.59 0.11 -15.60
CA ILE A 60 12.26 -0.50 -14.46
C ILE A 60 13.26 -1.53 -14.98
N ASP A 61 14.53 -1.38 -14.61
CA ASP A 61 15.55 -2.41 -14.78
C ASP A 61 15.46 -3.43 -13.65
N PHE A 62 14.78 -4.55 -13.90
CA PHE A 62 14.65 -5.60 -12.89
C PHE A 62 15.96 -6.30 -12.54
N GLY A 63 16.96 -6.26 -13.44
CA GLY A 63 18.31 -6.73 -13.15
C GLY A 63 18.94 -5.91 -12.03
N TYR A 64 18.86 -4.59 -12.14
CA TYR A 64 19.34 -3.66 -11.11
C TYR A 64 18.56 -3.80 -9.79
N VAL A 65 17.23 -3.95 -9.85
CA VAL A 65 16.40 -4.20 -8.66
C VAL A 65 16.84 -5.46 -7.91
N LYS A 66 17.15 -6.56 -8.61
CA LYS A 66 17.70 -7.76 -7.98
C LYS A 66 19.05 -7.51 -7.31
N THR A 67 19.90 -6.68 -7.91
CA THR A 67 21.16 -6.26 -7.29
C THR A 67 20.93 -5.43 -6.03
N MET A 68 19.91 -4.54 -6.03
CA MET A 68 19.50 -3.79 -4.83
C MET A 68 19.05 -4.70 -3.70
N PHE A 69 18.22 -5.71 -3.97
CA PHE A 69 17.79 -6.65 -2.93
C PHE A 69 18.93 -7.47 -2.32
N ALA A 70 19.98 -7.73 -3.11
CA ALA A 70 21.14 -8.49 -2.66
C ALA A 70 22.22 -7.61 -2.00
N ASP A 71 22.06 -6.27 -1.99
CA ASP A 71 23.04 -5.37 -1.39
C ASP A 71 22.87 -5.28 0.13
N GLU A 72 23.76 -5.94 0.85
CA GLU A 72 23.84 -5.84 2.32
C GLU A 72 24.74 -4.69 2.80
N THR A 73 25.45 -4.01 1.88
CA THR A 73 26.40 -2.93 2.23
C THR A 73 25.72 -1.59 2.43
N GLY A 74 24.60 -1.35 1.73
CA GLY A 74 23.92 -0.06 1.69
C GLY A 74 24.67 1.00 0.87
N GLU A 75 25.70 0.60 0.11
CA GLU A 75 26.45 1.50 -0.76
C GLU A 75 25.81 1.66 -2.14
N LEU A 76 24.94 0.72 -2.54
CA LEU A 76 24.30 0.78 -3.84
C LEU A 76 23.26 1.90 -3.90
N GLU A 77 23.27 2.64 -5.01
CA GLU A 77 22.31 3.71 -5.26
C GLU A 77 20.88 3.15 -5.31
N THR A 78 20.04 3.61 -4.39
CA THR A 78 18.63 3.21 -4.29
C THR A 78 17.81 3.94 -5.33
N LYS A 79 17.15 3.17 -6.21
CA LYS A 79 16.22 3.70 -7.22
C LYS A 79 14.78 3.43 -6.83
N SER A 80 13.87 4.26 -7.30
CA SER A 80 12.43 4.05 -7.16
C SER A 80 11.75 4.11 -8.52
N ALA A 81 10.54 3.55 -8.58
CA ALA A 81 9.66 3.70 -9.73
C ALA A 81 8.52 4.67 -9.40
N THR A 82 8.09 5.45 -10.39
CA THR A 82 6.94 6.35 -10.31
C THR A 82 6.03 6.05 -11.47
N VAL A 83 4.85 5.51 -11.18
CA VAL A 83 3.80 5.25 -12.17
C VAL A 83 2.83 6.43 -12.18
N ASP A 84 2.49 6.93 -13.37
CA ASP A 84 1.45 7.95 -13.54
C ASP A 84 0.13 7.32 -13.96
N LEU A 85 -0.89 7.45 -13.11
CA LEU A 85 -2.27 7.03 -13.39
C LEU A 85 -3.12 8.26 -13.76
N ASN A 86 -2.72 8.95 -14.83
CA ASN A 86 -3.38 10.16 -15.34
C ASN A 86 -3.54 11.24 -14.27
N GLY A 87 -2.42 11.66 -13.69
CA GLY A 87 -2.32 12.70 -12.66
C GLY A 87 -2.38 12.19 -11.21
N ILE A 88 -2.42 10.87 -11.01
CA ILE A 88 -2.28 10.25 -9.69
C ILE A 88 -0.93 9.54 -9.67
N VAL A 89 -0.07 9.96 -8.76
CA VAL A 89 1.30 9.46 -8.64
C VAL A 89 1.31 8.25 -7.72
N VAL A 90 1.78 7.12 -8.25
CA VAL A 90 2.00 5.89 -7.49
C VAL A 90 3.50 5.64 -7.40
N LYS A 91 4.06 5.76 -6.20
CA LYS A 91 5.49 5.50 -5.95
C LYS A 91 5.69 4.05 -5.59
N CYS A 92 6.78 3.45 -6.05
CA CYS A 92 7.21 2.12 -5.65
C CYS A 92 8.68 2.16 -5.23
N TYR A 93 8.94 1.68 -4.02
CA TYR A 93 10.29 1.54 -3.49
C TYR A 93 10.63 0.05 -3.34
N PHE A 94 11.84 -0.33 -3.74
CA PHE A 94 12.30 -1.71 -3.75
C PHE A 94 13.03 -2.05 -2.45
N PHE A 95 12.32 -1.98 -1.31
CA PHE A 95 12.93 -2.20 0.01
C PHE A 95 12.99 -3.67 0.44
N LEU A 96 11.96 -4.47 0.14
CA LEU A 96 11.84 -5.85 0.62
C LEU A 96 11.53 -6.82 -0.53
N GLU A 97 12.29 -7.90 -0.61
CA GLU A 97 12.04 -8.96 -1.61
C GLU A 97 10.70 -9.70 -1.40
N ASN A 98 10.21 -9.72 -0.15
CA ASN A 98 9.04 -10.49 0.26
C ASN A 98 7.78 -9.65 0.46
N GLN A 99 7.83 -8.35 0.12
CA GLN A 99 6.70 -7.44 0.17
C GLN A 99 6.83 -6.39 -0.93
N ILE A 100 5.78 -6.27 -1.75
CA ILE A 100 5.68 -5.19 -2.73
C ILE A 100 4.82 -4.09 -2.12
N GLU A 101 5.27 -2.86 -2.23
CA GLU A 101 4.61 -1.68 -1.67
C GLU A 101 4.52 -0.59 -2.73
N PHE A 102 3.36 0.08 -2.75
CA PHE A 102 3.17 1.30 -3.51
C PHE A 102 2.53 2.39 -2.66
N ASP A 103 3.09 3.58 -2.67
CA ASP A 103 2.53 4.74 -1.97
C ASP A 103 1.70 5.59 -2.92
N ILE A 104 0.55 6.06 -2.43
CA ILE A 104 -0.27 7.07 -3.09
C ILE A 104 -0.58 8.23 -2.14
N ASN A 105 -0.67 9.43 -2.70
CA ASN A 105 -1.08 10.60 -1.94
C ASN A 105 -2.62 10.70 -1.92
N PRO A 106 -3.29 10.59 -0.76
CA PRO A 106 -4.75 10.65 -0.69
C PRO A 106 -5.33 11.95 -1.27
N ILE A 107 -4.58 13.06 -1.27
CA ILE A 107 -5.04 14.35 -1.79
C ILE A 107 -5.29 14.32 -3.32
N GLU A 108 -4.70 13.37 -4.03
CA GLU A 108 -4.84 13.23 -5.48
C GLU A 108 -6.15 12.50 -5.87
N ILE A 109 -6.79 11.79 -4.93
CA ILE A 109 -8.00 11.02 -5.17
C ILE A 109 -9.22 11.82 -4.71
N LYS A 110 -9.87 12.52 -5.64
CA LYS A 110 -10.95 13.48 -5.32
C LYS A 110 -12.33 13.04 -5.81
N THR A 111 -12.36 12.03 -6.67
CA THR A 111 -13.58 11.62 -7.36
C THR A 111 -13.67 10.10 -7.43
N GLU A 112 -14.88 9.60 -7.70
CA GLU A 112 -15.08 8.18 -8.02
C GLU A 112 -14.22 7.72 -9.21
N SER A 113 -13.99 8.60 -10.19
CA SER A 113 -13.13 8.27 -11.32
C SER A 113 -11.68 8.06 -10.91
N ASP A 114 -11.16 8.85 -9.98
CA ASP A 114 -9.79 8.70 -9.47
C ASP A 114 -9.67 7.41 -8.65
N PHE A 115 -10.68 7.15 -7.82
CA PHE A 115 -10.77 5.89 -7.09
C PHE A 115 -10.79 4.67 -8.01
N ASN A 116 -11.53 4.74 -9.12
CA ASN A 116 -11.59 3.65 -10.08
C ASN A 116 -10.20 3.33 -10.65
N LYS A 117 -9.40 4.35 -11.02
CA LYS A 117 -8.01 4.17 -11.48
C LYS A 117 -7.15 3.41 -10.47
N ILE A 118 -7.23 3.77 -9.18
CA ILE A 118 -6.51 3.06 -8.10
C ILE A 118 -6.98 1.60 -8.00
N THR A 119 -8.30 1.36 -7.99
CA THR A 119 -8.80 -0.02 -7.90
C THR A 119 -8.48 -0.85 -9.14
N ASP A 120 -8.42 -0.25 -10.31
CA ASP A 120 -8.10 -0.94 -11.57
C ASP A 120 -6.60 -1.29 -11.62
N PHE A 121 -5.74 -0.40 -11.11
CA PHE A 121 -4.33 -0.70 -10.86
C PHE A 121 -4.16 -1.89 -9.91
N MET A 122 -4.82 -1.86 -8.74
CA MET A 122 -4.81 -2.97 -7.78
C MET A 122 -5.35 -4.29 -8.39
N LYS A 123 -6.42 -4.22 -9.19
CA LYS A 123 -6.99 -5.40 -9.90
C LYS A 123 -6.03 -5.97 -10.93
N SER A 124 -5.31 -5.11 -11.65
CA SER A 124 -4.33 -5.54 -12.65
C SER A 124 -3.19 -6.33 -12.00
N ILE A 125 -2.64 -5.82 -10.90
CA ILE A 125 -1.62 -6.53 -10.11
C ILE A 125 -2.19 -7.82 -9.51
N SER A 126 -3.38 -7.75 -8.90
CA SER A 126 -4.04 -8.92 -8.31
C SER A 126 -4.26 -10.04 -9.34
N SER A 127 -4.69 -9.68 -10.55
CA SER A 127 -4.92 -10.61 -11.65
C SER A 127 -3.62 -11.22 -12.16
N LYS A 128 -2.57 -10.39 -12.32
CA LYS A 128 -1.24 -10.85 -12.77
C LYS A 128 -0.59 -11.84 -11.79
N LEU A 129 -0.78 -11.62 -10.49
CA LEU A 129 -0.16 -12.41 -9.44
C LEU A 129 -1.05 -13.54 -8.91
N GLU A 130 -2.35 -13.52 -9.20
CA GLU A 130 -3.34 -14.38 -8.55
C GLU A 130 -3.31 -14.25 -7.01
N LYS A 131 -3.03 -13.04 -6.51
CA LYS A 131 -2.87 -12.72 -5.08
C LYS A 131 -3.84 -11.63 -4.63
N GLN A 132 -4.10 -11.63 -3.34
CA GLN A 132 -4.82 -10.53 -2.67
C GLN A 132 -3.91 -9.31 -2.60
N ILE A 133 -4.45 -8.16 -2.96
CA ILE A 133 -3.85 -6.83 -2.87
C ILE A 133 -4.66 -6.02 -1.86
N THR A 134 -3.97 -5.26 -1.04
CA THR A 134 -4.59 -4.45 0.02
C THR A 134 -4.20 -3.00 -0.10
N LEU A 135 -5.13 -2.09 0.15
CA LEU A 135 -4.80 -0.70 0.44
C LEU A 135 -5.07 -0.43 1.91
N CYS A 136 -4.12 0.18 2.62
CA CYS A 136 -4.24 0.55 4.03
C CYS A 136 -3.78 1.99 4.28
N GLY A 137 -3.85 2.41 5.55
CA GLY A 137 -3.14 3.62 5.98
C GLY A 137 -1.63 3.42 5.95
N GLU A 138 -0.89 4.54 5.94
CA GLU A 138 0.57 4.56 5.94
C GLU A 138 1.19 3.71 7.06
N ASN A 139 1.98 2.71 6.68
CA ASN A 139 2.62 1.68 7.50
C ASN A 139 1.62 0.88 8.36
N GLN A 140 0.44 0.57 7.80
CA GLN A 140 -0.64 -0.15 8.52
C GLN A 140 -1.15 -1.43 7.81
N PRO A 141 -0.27 -2.32 7.32
CA PRO A 141 -0.68 -3.50 6.54
C PRO A 141 -1.62 -4.46 7.30
N GLU A 142 -1.62 -4.49 8.64
CA GLU A 142 -2.51 -5.34 9.44
C GLU A 142 -3.99 -4.94 9.34
N PHE A 143 -4.27 -3.70 8.94
CA PHE A 143 -5.63 -3.18 8.84
C PHE A 143 -5.87 -2.65 7.42
N PRO A 144 -6.16 -3.55 6.47
CA PRO A 144 -6.58 -3.13 5.16
C PRO A 144 -7.87 -2.31 5.26
N LEU A 145 -7.98 -1.31 4.40
CA LEU A 145 -9.19 -0.54 4.12
C LEU A 145 -9.89 -1.06 2.85
N ILE A 146 -9.09 -1.58 1.91
CA ILE A 146 -9.53 -2.22 0.68
C ILE A 146 -8.84 -3.56 0.54
N LYS A 147 -9.59 -4.57 0.09
CA LYS A 147 -9.09 -5.89 -0.31
C LYS A 147 -9.57 -6.22 -1.71
N ILE A 148 -8.63 -6.58 -2.59
CA ILE A 148 -8.92 -7.09 -3.93
C ILE A 148 -8.23 -8.43 -4.11
N ASP A 149 -8.98 -9.46 -4.46
CA ASP A 149 -8.46 -10.77 -4.86
C ASP A 149 -9.21 -11.21 -6.12
N SER A 150 -8.59 -10.97 -7.28
CA SER A 150 -9.21 -11.18 -8.58
C SER A 150 -9.47 -12.66 -8.86
N LYS A 151 -8.62 -13.56 -8.33
CA LYS A 151 -8.79 -15.01 -8.47
C LYS A 151 -10.02 -15.50 -7.72
N ASN A 152 -10.24 -14.98 -6.52
CA ASN A 152 -11.36 -15.37 -5.65
C ASN A 152 -12.59 -14.47 -5.82
N GLY A 153 -12.56 -13.49 -6.73
CA GLY A 153 -13.66 -12.55 -6.97
C GLY A 153 -13.96 -11.65 -5.77
N ILE A 154 -12.97 -11.35 -4.94
CA ILE A 154 -13.13 -10.49 -3.76
C ILE A 154 -12.82 -9.05 -4.16
N GLU A 155 -13.76 -8.17 -3.91
CA GLU A 155 -13.56 -6.72 -3.90
C GLU A 155 -14.32 -6.15 -2.71
N LYS A 156 -13.60 -5.90 -1.61
CA LYS A 156 -14.19 -5.40 -0.37
C LYS A 156 -13.53 -4.09 0.02
N ILE A 157 -14.37 -3.08 0.24
CA ILE A 157 -13.98 -1.73 0.62
C ILE A 157 -14.72 -1.43 1.92
N LEU A 158 -14.00 -1.03 2.97
CA LEU A 158 -14.65 -0.65 4.21
C LEU A 158 -15.29 0.72 4.10
N THR A 159 -16.52 0.83 4.59
CA THR A 159 -17.10 2.12 4.96
C THR A 159 -16.49 2.64 6.26
N GLU A 160 -16.60 3.95 6.50
CA GLU A 160 -16.14 4.56 7.75
C GLU A 160 -16.79 3.88 8.96
N LYS A 161 -18.11 3.62 8.89
CA LYS A 161 -18.86 2.96 9.95
C LYS A 161 -18.42 1.52 10.22
N GLU A 162 -18.11 0.74 9.18
CA GLU A 162 -17.59 -0.62 9.36
C GLU A 162 -16.22 -0.61 10.05
N THR A 163 -15.38 0.33 9.63
CA THR A 163 -14.06 0.58 10.21
C THR A 163 -14.16 0.95 11.69
N GLU A 164 -15.07 1.86 12.05
CA GLU A 164 -15.37 2.19 13.45
C GLU A 164 -15.85 1.00 14.28
N ASN A 165 -16.69 0.15 13.68
CA ASN A 165 -17.21 -1.03 14.37
C ASN A 165 -16.13 -2.10 14.59
N LEU A 166 -15.25 -2.29 13.60
CA LEU A 166 -14.09 -3.19 13.74
C LEU A 166 -13.16 -2.71 14.86
N TRP A 167 -12.91 -1.40 14.95
CA TRP A 167 -12.12 -0.84 16.06
C TRP A 167 -12.79 -0.99 17.43
N LYS A 168 -14.09 -0.70 17.55
CA LYS A 168 -14.81 -0.86 18.82
C LYS A 168 -14.74 -2.31 19.32
N LYS A 169 -14.79 -3.29 18.41
CA LYS A 169 -14.64 -4.71 18.73
C LYS A 169 -13.21 -5.10 19.10
N SER A 170 -12.19 -4.51 18.49
CA SER A 170 -10.79 -4.77 18.85
C SER A 170 -10.43 -4.18 20.22
N ASP A 171 -10.91 -2.97 20.53
CA ASP A 171 -10.65 -2.30 21.81
C ASP A 171 -11.32 -3.01 23.00
N GLN A 172 -12.45 -3.68 22.78
CA GLN A 172 -13.15 -4.45 23.82
C GLN A 172 -12.50 -5.80 24.13
N ASN A 173 -11.66 -6.33 23.23
CA ASN A 173 -11.18 -7.72 23.32
C ASN A 173 -9.67 -7.88 23.54
N VAL A 174 -8.85 -6.81 23.54
CA VAL A 174 -7.40 -7.02 23.70
C VAL A 174 -6.67 -5.95 24.52
N SER A 175 -6.03 -6.41 25.60
CA SER A 175 -5.00 -5.71 26.39
C SER A 175 -3.62 -5.63 25.68
N GLY A 176 -3.54 -5.94 24.38
CA GLY A 176 -2.27 -6.13 23.68
C GLY A 176 -2.25 -5.90 22.16
N PHE A 177 -3.32 -5.38 21.55
CA PHE A 177 -3.29 -5.03 20.13
C PHE A 177 -2.92 -3.56 19.99
N THR A 178 -1.77 -3.34 19.36
CA THR A 178 -1.15 -2.05 19.10
C THR A 178 -1.94 -1.25 18.07
N LYS A 179 -3.05 -0.65 18.52
CA LYS A 179 -3.39 0.76 18.29
C LYS A 179 -3.14 1.28 16.86
N LEU A 180 -4.21 1.30 16.07
CA LEU A 180 -4.21 1.82 14.71
C LEU A 180 -5.19 2.99 14.54
N LYS A 181 -4.60 4.19 14.45
CA LYS A 181 -5.09 5.40 13.80
C LYS A 181 -4.01 6.44 14.00
N SER A 182 -3.24 6.75 12.96
CA SER A 182 -2.26 7.84 13.00
C SER A 182 -2.94 9.15 13.42
N LYS A 183 -4.11 9.51 12.87
CA LYS A 183 -4.82 10.75 13.26
C LYS A 183 -5.45 10.78 14.66
N ILE A 184 -6.13 9.72 15.11
CA ILE A 184 -6.83 9.72 16.43
C ILE A 184 -5.88 9.38 17.57
N ILE A 185 -4.92 8.48 17.40
CA ILE A 185 -3.90 8.23 18.43
C ILE A 185 -2.99 9.46 18.55
N MET A 186 -2.60 10.11 17.45
CA MET A 186 -1.83 11.35 17.53
C MET A 186 -2.65 12.48 18.18
N LYS A 187 -3.96 12.57 17.91
CA LYS A 187 -4.86 13.57 18.53
C LYS A 187 -5.17 13.32 20.02
N TYR A 188 -5.30 12.07 20.45
CA TYR A 188 -5.78 11.72 21.81
C TYR A 188 -4.75 10.98 22.68
N PHE A 189 -3.69 10.43 22.09
CA PHE A 189 -2.64 9.64 22.76
C PHE A 189 -1.23 9.88 22.16
N PRO A 190 -0.76 11.14 22.05
CA PRO A 190 0.45 11.51 21.32
C PRO A 190 1.72 10.77 21.81
N LYS A 191 1.86 10.52 23.11
CA LYS A 191 3.03 9.80 23.67
C LYS A 191 3.16 8.34 23.21
N ILE A 192 2.03 7.67 22.93
CA ILE A 192 2.04 6.28 22.45
C ILE A 192 2.40 6.24 20.97
N PHE A 193 1.92 7.23 20.22
CA PHE A 193 2.30 7.44 18.84
C PHE A 193 3.79 7.77 18.72
N GLU A 194 4.31 8.74 19.48
CA GLU A 194 5.73 9.09 19.54
C GLU A 194 6.62 7.89 19.89
N LYS A 195 6.23 7.11 20.91
CA LYS A 195 6.98 5.91 21.29
C LYS A 195 7.05 4.89 20.14
N LYS A 196 5.94 4.65 19.44
CA LYS A 196 5.92 3.74 18.29
C LYS A 196 6.74 4.25 17.12
N ILE A 197 6.67 5.56 16.82
CA ILE A 197 7.50 6.19 15.79
C ILE A 197 8.98 5.99 16.14
N MET A 198 9.36 6.24 17.40
CA MET A 198 10.73 6.02 17.88
C MET A 198 11.15 4.55 17.85
N GLU A 199 10.28 3.62 18.21
CA GLU A 199 10.56 2.18 18.12
C GLU A 199 10.77 1.75 16.67
N SER A 200 9.87 2.18 15.77
CA SER A 200 9.95 1.89 14.33
C SER A 200 11.20 2.48 13.68
N ALA A 201 11.56 3.72 14.03
CA ALA A 201 12.73 4.40 13.47
C ALA A 201 14.06 3.76 13.90
N ASN A 202 14.07 3.00 14.99
CA ASN A 202 15.27 2.31 15.51
C ASN A 202 15.25 0.80 15.26
N SER A 203 14.26 0.30 14.52
CA SER A 203 14.16 -1.12 14.17
C SER A 203 14.31 -1.32 12.67
N GLU A 204 14.93 -2.44 12.29
CA GLU A 204 14.96 -2.90 10.90
C GLU A 204 13.53 -3.04 10.35
N TYR A 205 13.28 -2.52 9.14
CA TYR A 205 12.00 -2.64 8.46
C TYR A 205 11.73 -4.09 8.07
N LYS A 206 10.55 -4.61 8.41
CA LYS A 206 10.18 -6.02 8.19
C LYS A 206 8.79 -6.11 7.60
N SER A 207 8.63 -7.07 6.69
CA SER A 207 7.33 -7.32 6.07
C SER A 207 6.28 -7.78 7.08
N THR A 208 5.05 -7.28 6.94
CA THR A 208 3.88 -7.83 7.64
C THR A 208 3.25 -8.95 6.81
N PRO A 209 3.17 -10.20 7.31
CA PRO A 209 2.51 -11.29 6.61
C PRO A 209 1.00 -11.06 6.43
N LYS A 210 0.44 -11.54 5.32
CA LYS A 210 -1.00 -11.40 4.98
C LYS A 210 -1.92 -11.93 6.08
N GLU A 211 -1.48 -12.93 6.84
CA GLU A 211 -2.22 -13.60 7.90
C GLU A 211 -2.51 -12.68 9.09
N LYS A 212 -1.78 -11.57 9.21
CA LYS A 212 -2.02 -10.56 10.26
C LYS A 212 -3.16 -9.60 9.92
N ASN A 213 -3.74 -9.68 8.72
CA ASN A 213 -4.82 -8.78 8.31
C ASN A 213 -6.11 -9.10 9.09
N VAL A 214 -6.70 -8.10 9.75
CA VAL A 214 -7.74 -8.29 10.78
C VAL A 214 -9.17 -8.62 10.30
N TRP A 215 -9.45 -8.70 8.99
CA TRP A 215 -10.80 -9.01 8.44
C TRP A 215 -10.80 -9.50 7.01
#